data_AF-A0A4R3KIU9-F1
#
_entry.id   AF-A0A4R3KIU9-F1
#
_cell.length_a   1.000
_cell.length_b   1.000
_cell.length_c   1.000
_cell.angle_alpha   90.00
_cell.angle_beta   90.00
_cell.angle_gamma   90.00
#
_symmetry.space_group_name_H-M   'P 1'
#
loop_
_entity.id
_entity.type
_entity.pdbx_description
1 polymer ?
#
loop_
_entity_poly.entity_id
_entity_poly.type
_entity_poly.pdbx_seq_one_letter_code
_entity_poly.pdbx_strand_id
1 'polypeptide(L)'
;MNLPNKITLARIFLVPIIMVFLLIRFDFGEIKIAGEVTTYSELIATFIFIVAASTDGLDGYIARKRKLVTNLGKFLDPLADKLLISAALISLVEMQRLDAWIAIVIISREFAVTGLRMVAAAEGFVISASKLGKLKTVTQIIAIVLLMLNNFPFNYIHFPFAQIMVWIAVLMTIISGVDYFIKNKQVIEIKQN
;
A
#
# COMPACT_ATOMS: atom_id res chain seq x y z
N MET A 1 -4.28 25.80 -1.96
CA MET A 1 -4.29 24.34 -1.74
C MET A 1 -5.23 23.99 -0.59
N ASN A 2 -6.19 23.10 -0.84
CA ASN A 2 -7.16 22.68 0.18
C ASN A 2 -6.54 21.68 1.17
N LEU A 3 -7.16 21.52 2.34
CA LEU A 3 -6.70 20.60 3.40
C LEU A 3 -6.46 19.16 2.90
N PRO A 4 -7.34 18.53 2.07
CA PRO A 4 -7.10 17.18 1.56
C PRO A 4 -5.80 17.07 0.77
N ASN A 5 -5.54 17.99 -0.17
CA ASN A 5 -4.32 17.98 -0.98
C ASN A 5 -3.04 18.12 -0.13
N LYS A 6 -3.11 18.85 1.00
CA LYS A 6 -1.97 18.96 1.93
C LYS A 6 -1.68 17.62 2.61
N ILE A 7 -2.72 16.86 2.97
CA ILE A 7 -2.58 15.52 3.57
C ILE A 7 -1.95 14.57 2.55
N THR A 8 -2.44 14.56 1.31
CA THR A 8 -1.87 13.73 0.23
C THR A 8 -0.40 14.05 -0.03
N LEU A 9 -0.04 15.33 -0.13
CA LEU A 9 1.35 15.75 -0.33
C LEU A 9 2.24 15.42 0.86
N ALA A 10 1.73 15.58 2.08
CA ALA A 10 2.44 15.14 3.27
C ALA A 10 2.72 13.64 3.21
N ARG A 11 1.76 12.80 2.78
CA ARG A 11 1.96 11.37 2.60
C ARG A 11 3.08 11.05 1.61
N ILE A 12 3.08 11.71 0.45
CA ILE A 12 4.15 11.56 -0.56
C ILE A 12 5.51 11.90 0.06
N PHE A 13 5.58 12.97 0.86
CA PHE A 13 6.81 13.38 1.55
C PHE A 13 7.24 12.42 2.67
N LEU A 14 6.29 11.74 3.32
CA LEU A 14 6.59 10.72 4.34
C LEU A 14 7.21 9.45 3.73
N VAL A 15 6.97 9.16 2.45
CA VAL A 15 7.52 7.95 1.79
C VAL A 15 9.04 7.87 1.88
N PRO A 16 9.83 8.87 1.41
CA PRO A 16 11.29 8.81 1.54
C PRO A 16 11.75 8.79 3.00
N ILE A 17 11.01 9.42 3.91
CA ILE A 17 11.30 9.38 5.35
C ILE A 17 11.18 7.94 5.88
N ILE A 18 10.09 7.25 5.56
CA ILE A 18 9.89 5.83 5.92
C ILE A 18 11.06 4.99 5.39
N MET A 19 11.44 5.16 4.13
CA MET A 19 12.55 4.41 3.52
C MET A 19 13.87 4.68 4.24
N VAL A 20 14.16 5.94 4.59
CA VAL A 20 15.36 6.30 5.36
C VAL A 20 15.39 5.57 6.69
N PHE A 21 14.30 5.58 7.46
CA PHE A 21 14.24 4.90 8.75
C PHE A 21 14.27 3.36 8.66
N LEU A 22 13.84 2.78 7.53
CA LEU A 22 13.92 1.33 7.30
C LEU A 22 15.31 0.87 6.82
N LEU A 23 15.95 1.64 5.94
CA LEU A 23 17.12 1.20 5.19
C LEU A 23 18.44 1.74 5.76
N ILE A 24 18.41 2.90 6.41
CA ILE A 24 19.60 3.48 7.02
C ILE A 24 19.68 3.02 8.47
N ARG A 25 20.82 2.44 8.84
CA ARG A 25 21.10 2.06 10.23
C ARG A 25 21.39 3.31 11.04
N PHE A 26 20.42 3.73 11.84
CA PHE A 26 20.59 4.77 12.85
C PHE A 26 20.90 4.14 14.20
N ASP A 27 21.84 4.72 14.93
CA ASP A 27 22.21 4.26 16.28
C ASP A 27 21.28 4.87 17.34
N PHE A 28 19.98 4.61 17.20
CA PHE A 28 18.97 4.99 18.21
C PHE A 28 18.82 3.93 19.30
N GLY A 29 19.60 2.84 19.22
CA GLY A 29 19.44 1.64 20.04
C GLY A 29 18.54 0.59 19.40
N GLU A 30 18.54 -0.58 20.04
CA GLU A 30 17.83 -1.77 19.59
C GLU A 30 16.98 -2.32 20.72
N ILE A 31 15.82 -2.88 20.38
CA ILE A 31 14.99 -3.63 21.30
C ILE A 31 14.92 -5.09 20.84
N LYS A 32 15.23 -6.01 21.77
CA LYS A 32 15.06 -7.43 21.54
C LYS A 32 13.62 -7.81 21.87
N ILE A 33 12.88 -8.23 20.85
CA ILE A 33 11.50 -8.62 20.94
C ILE A 33 11.40 -10.08 20.52
N ALA A 34 11.09 -10.97 21.47
CA ALA A 34 10.94 -12.40 21.22
C ALA A 34 12.17 -13.07 20.55
N GLY A 35 13.38 -12.60 20.86
CA GLY A 35 14.63 -13.12 20.28
C GLY A 35 15.06 -12.46 18.97
N GLU A 36 14.19 -11.69 18.33
CA GLU A 36 14.51 -10.88 17.15
C GLU A 36 14.91 -9.46 17.56
N VAL A 37 15.90 -8.91 16.86
CA VAL A 37 16.36 -7.54 17.08
C VAL A 37 15.54 -6.61 16.19
N THR A 38 14.78 -5.70 16.81
CA THR A 38 14.07 -4.63 16.11
C THR A 38 14.68 -3.30 16.51
N THR A 39 15.04 -2.48 15.53
CA THR A 39 15.63 -1.16 15.78
C THR A 39 14.54 -0.14 16.15
N TYR A 40 14.87 0.88 16.93
CA TYR A 40 13.92 1.98 17.16
C TYR A 40 13.57 2.71 15.85
N SER A 41 14.48 2.73 14.87
CA SER A 41 14.21 3.28 13.54
C SER A 41 13.12 2.51 12.81
N GLU A 42 13.10 1.18 12.87
CA GLU A 42 12.01 0.36 12.32
C GLU A 42 10.65 0.64 12.99
N LEU A 43 10.65 0.83 14.32
CA LEU A 43 9.42 1.19 15.05
C LEU A 43 8.89 2.56 14.61
N ILE A 44 9.77 3.55 14.46
CA ILE A 44 9.42 4.88 13.95
C ILE A 44 8.89 4.77 12.52
N ALA A 45 9.59 4.05 11.63
CA ALA A 45 9.14 3.83 10.26
C ALA A 45 7.76 3.17 10.21
N THR A 46 7.53 2.15 11.03
CA THR A 46 6.24 1.44 11.13
C THR A 46 5.14 2.38 11.59
N PHE A 47 5.40 3.18 12.63
CA PHE A 47 4.44 4.16 13.11
C PHE A 47 4.08 5.18 12.03
N ILE A 48 5.07 5.75 11.34
CA ILE A 48 4.85 6.70 10.25
C ILE A 48 4.06 6.03 9.12
N PHE A 49 4.38 4.78 8.75
CA PHE A 49 3.66 4.02 7.74
C PHE A 49 2.18 3.80 8.11
N ILE A 50 1.88 3.39 9.35
CA ILE A 50 0.51 3.20 9.83
C ILE A 50 -0.28 4.49 9.76
N VAL A 51 0.31 5.61 10.20
CA VAL A 51 -0.32 6.93 10.13
C VAL A 51 -0.56 7.32 8.67
N ALA A 52 0.46 7.17 7.81
CA ALA A 52 0.37 7.48 6.38
C ALA A 52 -0.74 6.67 5.69
N ALA A 53 -0.79 5.36 5.91
CA ALA A 53 -1.80 4.47 5.33
C ALA A 53 -3.21 4.75 5.86
N SER A 54 -3.34 5.08 7.16
CA SER A 54 -4.65 5.38 7.77
C SER A 54 -5.23 6.73 7.30
N THR A 55 -4.36 7.69 6.94
CA THR A 55 -4.81 9.01 6.47
C THR A 55 -5.45 8.99 5.07
N ASP A 56 -5.24 7.94 4.27
CA ASP A 56 -5.80 7.81 2.90
C ASP A 56 -7.33 7.68 2.85
N GLY A 57 -7.91 7.05 3.87
CA GLY A 57 -9.37 7.03 4.00
C GLY A 57 -9.94 8.39 4.40
N LEU A 58 -9.16 9.15 5.18
CA LEU A 58 -9.61 10.35 5.87
C LEU A 58 -9.65 11.58 4.94
N ASP A 59 -8.60 11.81 4.14
CA ASP A 59 -8.57 12.94 3.19
C ASP A 59 -9.66 12.82 2.13
N GLY A 60 -9.89 11.63 1.57
CA GLY A 60 -10.97 11.34 0.63
C GLY A 60 -12.36 11.51 1.25
N TYR A 61 -12.53 11.13 2.52
CA TYR A 61 -13.77 11.38 3.26
C TYR A 61 -14.01 12.89 3.48
N ILE A 62 -12.99 13.62 3.93
CA ILE A 62 -13.06 15.07 4.17
C ILE A 62 -13.32 15.82 2.86
N ALA A 63 -12.66 15.44 1.77
CA ALA A 63 -12.83 16.05 0.45
C ALA A 63 -14.28 15.90 -0.05
N ARG A 64 -14.86 14.70 0.07
CA ARG A 64 -16.26 14.44 -0.31
C ARG A 64 -17.24 15.20 0.59
N LYS A 65 -17.06 15.14 1.91
CA LYS A 65 -17.94 15.79 2.89
C LYS A 65 -17.94 17.31 2.75
N ARG A 66 -16.78 17.90 2.47
CA ARG A 66 -16.63 19.36 2.34
C ARG A 66 -16.74 19.87 0.90
N LYS A 67 -17.04 19.00 -0.08
CA LYS A 67 -17.06 19.33 -1.52
C LYS A 67 -15.76 19.99 -2.01
N LEU A 68 -14.63 19.63 -1.42
CA LEU A 68 -13.30 20.20 -1.73
C LEU A 68 -12.51 19.34 -2.72
N VAL A 69 -13.20 18.63 -3.62
CA VAL A 69 -12.58 17.75 -4.60
C VAL A 69 -11.90 18.59 -5.68
N THR A 70 -10.60 18.40 -5.88
CA THR A 70 -9.81 19.12 -6.89
C THR A 70 -9.22 18.14 -7.91
N ASN A 71 -8.96 18.60 -9.14
CA ASN A 71 -8.31 17.77 -10.17
C ASN A 71 -6.90 17.33 -9.75
N LEU A 72 -6.16 18.22 -9.08
CA LEU A 72 -4.85 17.89 -8.50
C LEU A 72 -4.97 16.78 -7.45
N GLY A 73 -5.92 16.87 -6.51
CA GLY A 73 -6.14 15.83 -5.50
C GLY A 73 -6.49 14.48 -6.12
N LYS A 74 -7.41 14.46 -7.11
CA LYS A 74 -7.78 13.24 -7.84
C LYS A 74 -6.60 12.53 -8.50
N PHE A 75 -5.56 13.26 -8.89
CA PHE A 75 -4.34 12.71 -9.46
C PHE A 75 -3.32 12.31 -8.39
N LEU A 76 -3.14 13.15 -7.35
CA LEU A 76 -2.17 12.89 -6.29
C LEU A 76 -2.57 11.73 -5.37
N ASP A 77 -3.86 11.52 -5.10
CA ASP A 77 -4.29 10.49 -4.14
C ASP A 77 -3.90 9.07 -4.63
N PRO A 78 -4.23 8.66 -5.87
CA PRO A 78 -3.80 7.36 -6.39
C PRO A 78 -2.29 7.22 -6.48
N LEU A 79 -1.58 8.31 -6.80
CA LEU A 79 -0.12 8.32 -6.87
C LEU A 79 0.50 8.09 -5.48
N ALA A 80 0.04 8.83 -4.47
CA ALA A 80 0.53 8.73 -3.10
C ALA A 80 0.33 7.33 -2.52
N ASP A 81 -0.85 6.72 -2.76
CA ASP A 81 -1.14 5.34 -2.35
C ASP A 81 -0.14 4.35 -2.97
N LYS A 82 0.14 4.45 -4.28
CA LYS A 82 1.07 3.52 -4.95
C LYS A 82 2.51 3.71 -4.51
N LEU A 83 2.93 4.96 -4.30
CA LEU A 83 4.27 5.27 -3.82
C LEU A 83 4.49 4.71 -2.42
N LEU A 84 3.55 4.95 -1.48
CA LEU A 84 3.66 4.47 -0.10
C LEU A 84 3.82 2.95 -0.04
N ILE A 85 2.93 2.24 -0.73
CA ILE A 85 2.91 0.78 -0.75
C ILE A 85 4.14 0.19 -1.46
N SER A 86 4.51 0.74 -2.63
CA SER A 86 5.63 0.22 -3.40
C SER A 86 6.96 0.45 -2.68
N ALA A 87 7.14 1.63 -2.08
CA ALA A 87 8.34 1.95 -1.31
C ALA A 87 8.51 1.03 -0.10
N ALA A 88 7.43 0.75 0.63
CA ALA A 88 7.46 -0.17 1.75
C ALA A 88 7.84 -1.60 1.31
N LEU A 89 7.23 -2.12 0.23
CA LEU A 89 7.56 -3.45 -0.29
C LEU A 89 9.01 -3.54 -0.79
N ILE A 90 9.48 -2.54 -1.53
CA ILE A 90 10.87 -2.49 -2.01
C ILE A 90 11.84 -2.45 -0.84
N SER A 91 11.54 -1.66 0.19
CA SER A 91 12.38 -1.60 1.39
C SER A 91 12.42 -2.95 2.12
N LEU A 92 11.28 -3.64 2.22
CA LEU A 92 11.23 -4.98 2.82
C LEU A 92 12.00 -6.04 2.02
N VAL A 93 12.04 -5.91 0.69
CA VAL A 93 12.88 -6.76 -0.17
C VAL A 93 14.36 -6.52 0.10
N GLU A 94 14.77 -5.25 0.17
CA GLU A 94 16.16 -4.88 0.49
C GLU A 94 16.59 -5.39 1.87
N MET A 95 15.68 -5.31 2.85
CA MET A 95 15.86 -5.86 4.20
C MET A 95 15.83 -7.40 4.26
N GLN A 96 15.66 -8.10 3.13
CA GLN A 96 15.54 -9.56 3.04
C GLN A 96 14.35 -10.15 3.84
N ARG A 97 13.29 -9.35 4.04
CA ARG A 97 12.06 -9.77 4.74
C ARG A 97 10.93 -10.15 3.80
N LEU A 98 11.10 -9.89 2.50
CA LEU A 98 10.11 -10.21 1.47
C LEU A 98 10.81 -10.64 0.19
N ASP A 99 10.31 -11.69 -0.45
CA ASP A 99 10.84 -12.09 -1.76
C ASP A 99 10.49 -11.05 -2.84
N ALA A 100 11.46 -10.73 -3.68
CA ALA A 100 11.30 -9.73 -4.75
C ALA A 100 10.12 -10.03 -5.69
N TRP A 101 9.88 -11.32 -6.02
CA TRP A 101 8.78 -11.71 -6.91
C TRP A 101 7.41 -11.41 -6.30
N ILE A 102 7.27 -11.48 -4.97
CA ILE A 102 6.03 -11.12 -4.26
C ILE A 102 5.76 -9.63 -4.40
N ALA A 103 6.79 -8.80 -4.17
CA ALA A 103 6.69 -7.37 -4.35
C ALA A 103 6.29 -7.01 -5.80
N ILE A 104 6.92 -7.66 -6.79
CA ILE A 104 6.61 -7.46 -8.21
C ILE A 104 5.15 -7.80 -8.53
N VAL A 105 4.63 -8.94 -8.07
CA VAL A 105 3.22 -9.33 -8.30
C VAL A 105 2.26 -8.28 -7.75
N ILE A 106 2.52 -7.83 -6.51
CA ILE A 106 1.68 -6.85 -5.83
C ILE A 106 1.72 -5.49 -6.52
N ILE A 107 2.92 -4.98 -6.80
CA ILE A 107 3.14 -3.69 -7.47
C ILE A 107 2.52 -3.72 -8.87
N SER A 108 2.83 -4.72 -9.69
CA SER A 108 2.34 -4.83 -11.07
C SER A 108 0.82 -4.80 -11.13
N ARG A 109 0.15 -5.55 -10.24
CA ARG A 109 -1.32 -5.53 -10.16
C ARG A 109 -1.84 -4.15 -9.76
N GLU A 110 -1.22 -3.49 -8.79
CA GLU A 110 -1.66 -2.15 -8.35
C GLU A 110 -1.61 -1.12 -9.49
N PHE A 111 -0.55 -1.14 -10.30
CA PHE A 111 -0.45 -0.29 -11.48
C PHE A 111 -1.42 -0.73 -12.58
N ALA A 112 -1.57 -2.03 -12.84
CA ALA A 112 -2.46 -2.56 -13.87
C ALA A 112 -3.93 -2.22 -13.62
N VAL A 113 -4.43 -2.40 -12.39
CA VAL A 113 -5.82 -2.06 -12.03
C VAL A 113 -6.03 -0.54 -12.05
N THR A 114 -5.05 0.25 -11.59
CA THR A 114 -5.12 1.71 -11.67
C THR A 114 -5.18 2.18 -13.12
N GLY A 115 -4.32 1.63 -13.98
CA GLY A 115 -4.29 1.89 -15.42
C GLY A 115 -5.62 1.57 -16.09
N LEU A 116 -6.18 0.38 -15.84
CA LEU A 116 -7.49 -0.02 -16.35
C LEU A 116 -8.59 0.96 -15.96
N ARG A 117 -8.59 1.42 -14.70
CA ARG A 117 -9.57 2.40 -14.20
C ARG A 117 -9.40 3.77 -14.84
N MET A 118 -8.16 4.20 -15.11
CA MET A 118 -7.88 5.46 -15.80
C MET A 118 -8.37 5.42 -17.26
N VAL A 119 -8.10 4.33 -17.98
CA VAL A 119 -8.58 4.13 -19.36
C VAL A 119 -10.11 4.12 -19.39
N ALA A 120 -10.75 3.35 -18.52
CA ALA A 120 -12.21 3.32 -18.43
C ALA A 120 -12.82 4.70 -18.16
N ALA A 121 -12.20 5.47 -17.24
CA ALA A 121 -12.67 6.81 -16.92
C ALA A 121 -12.54 7.79 -18.10
N ALA A 122 -11.51 7.63 -18.94
CA ALA A 122 -11.36 8.43 -20.16
C ALA A 122 -12.45 8.12 -21.20
N GLU A 123 -12.93 6.88 -21.24
CA GLU A 123 -14.04 6.39 -22.06
C GLU A 123 -15.42 6.69 -21.46
N GLY A 124 -15.49 7.38 -20.32
CA GLY A 124 -16.74 7.70 -19.61
C GLY A 124 -17.31 6.58 -18.74
N PHE A 125 -16.62 5.45 -18.61
CA PHE A 125 -17.01 4.34 -17.74
C PHE A 125 -16.36 4.45 -16.36
N VAL A 126 -17.18 4.43 -15.29
CA VAL A 126 -16.68 4.49 -13.91
C VAL A 126 -16.59 3.08 -13.32
N ILE A 127 -15.38 2.53 -13.27
CA ILE A 127 -15.13 1.25 -12.60
C ILE A 127 -15.04 1.48 -11.08
N SER A 128 -16.02 0.93 -10.36
CA SER A 128 -16.12 1.01 -8.90
C SER A 128 -15.11 0.09 -8.19
N ALA A 129 -14.79 0.43 -6.94
CA ALA A 129 -13.95 -0.40 -6.07
C ALA A 129 -14.64 -1.74 -5.73
N SER A 130 -14.05 -2.87 -6.06
CA SER A 130 -14.59 -4.18 -5.70
C SER A 130 -14.34 -4.51 -4.23
N LYS A 131 -15.21 -5.34 -3.62
CA LYS A 131 -15.01 -5.83 -2.24
C LYS A 131 -13.68 -6.58 -2.09
N LEU A 132 -13.30 -7.35 -3.11
CA LEU A 132 -12.02 -8.05 -3.18
C LEU A 132 -10.83 -7.07 -3.21
N GLY A 133 -10.97 -5.95 -3.94
CA GLY A 133 -9.99 -4.88 -3.95
C GLY A 133 -9.75 -4.28 -2.56
N LYS A 134 -10.82 -4.02 -1.80
CA LYS A 134 -10.72 -3.51 -0.42
C LYS A 134 -10.07 -4.52 0.52
N LEU A 135 -10.50 -5.78 0.47
CA LEU A 135 -9.94 -6.82 1.34
C LEU A 135 -8.45 -7.03 1.05
N LYS A 136 -8.06 -6.99 -0.23
CA LYS A 136 -6.66 -7.03 -0.64
C LYS A 136 -5.82 -5.90 -0.03
N THR A 137 -6.31 -4.66 -0.05
CA THR A 137 -5.58 -3.53 0.54
C THR A 137 -5.38 -3.73 2.05
N VAL A 138 -6.42 -4.18 2.77
CA VAL A 138 -6.34 -4.43 4.21
C VAL A 138 -5.33 -5.54 4.52
N THR A 139 -5.42 -6.68 3.84
CA THR A 139 -4.50 -7.82 4.09
C THR A 139 -3.07 -7.45 3.76
N GLN A 140 -2.85 -6.66 2.70
CA GLN A 140 -1.54 -6.19 2.32
C GLN A 140 -0.94 -5.22 3.34
N ILE A 141 -1.70 -4.23 3.84
CA ILE A 141 -1.22 -3.31 4.86
C ILE A 141 -0.81 -4.07 6.13
N ILE A 142 -1.64 -5.04 6.56
CA ILE A 142 -1.34 -5.89 7.72
C ILE A 142 -0.03 -6.67 7.49
N ALA A 143 0.13 -7.30 6.31
CA ALA A 143 1.35 -8.03 5.97
C ALA A 143 2.60 -7.13 6.04
N ILE A 144 2.55 -5.93 5.44
CA ILE A 144 3.66 -4.96 5.46
C ILE A 144 4.01 -4.57 6.90
N VAL A 145 3.02 -4.22 7.72
CA VAL A 145 3.26 -3.83 9.12
C VAL A 145 3.90 -4.96 9.92
N LEU A 146 3.40 -6.19 9.76
CA LEU A 146 3.98 -7.35 10.45
C LEU A 146 5.42 -7.62 10.02
N LEU A 147 5.75 -7.46 8.74
CA LEU A 147 7.12 -7.61 8.25
C LEU A 147 8.05 -6.49 8.76
N MET A 148 7.56 -5.25 8.82
CA MET A 148 8.31 -4.14 9.41
C MET A 148 8.60 -4.36 10.90
N LEU A 149 7.72 -5.08 11.61
CA LEU A 149 7.83 -5.39 13.04
C LEU A 149 8.39 -6.79 13.36
N ASN A 150 9.06 -7.45 12.42
CA ASN A 150 9.60 -8.80 12.63
C ASN A 150 8.57 -9.79 13.21
N ASN A 151 7.35 -9.76 12.68
CA ASN A 151 6.25 -10.64 13.08
C ASN A 151 5.80 -10.46 14.55
N PHE A 152 6.07 -9.31 15.19
CA PHE A 152 5.54 -9.01 16.51
C PHE A 152 4.00 -8.85 16.50
N PRO A 153 3.28 -9.30 17.55
CA PRO A 153 3.73 -10.06 18.71
C PRO A 153 3.75 -11.59 18.50
N PHE A 154 3.36 -12.08 17.33
CA PHE A 154 3.23 -13.51 17.04
C PHE A 154 4.55 -14.27 17.12
N ASN A 155 5.68 -13.57 17.01
CA ASN A 155 6.99 -14.14 17.24
C ASN A 155 7.18 -14.69 18.66
N TYR A 156 6.49 -14.14 19.69
CA TYR A 156 6.55 -14.69 21.06
C TYR A 156 6.04 -16.13 21.18
N ILE A 157 5.16 -16.54 20.27
CA ILE A 157 4.57 -17.88 20.23
C ILE A 157 5.10 -18.68 19.02
N HIS A 158 6.17 -18.21 18.37
CA HIS A 158 6.76 -18.80 17.16
C HIS A 158 5.74 -19.06 16.03
N PHE A 159 4.67 -18.25 15.96
CA PHE A 159 3.63 -18.40 14.96
C PHE A 159 3.93 -17.49 13.74
N PRO A 160 4.05 -18.03 12.51
CA PRO A 160 4.52 -17.27 11.34
C PRO A 160 3.41 -16.42 10.71
N PHE A 161 2.77 -15.55 11.49
CA PHE A 161 1.59 -14.79 11.06
C PHE A 161 1.88 -13.81 9.93
N ALA A 162 3.04 -13.14 9.96
CA ALA A 162 3.50 -12.25 8.88
C ALA A 162 3.51 -12.98 7.53
N GLN A 163 4.09 -14.19 7.49
CA GLN A 163 4.18 -14.98 6.26
C GLN A 163 2.81 -15.44 5.77
N ILE A 164 1.91 -15.85 6.69
CA ILE A 164 0.53 -16.21 6.35
C ILE A 164 -0.18 -14.99 5.74
N MET A 165 -0.02 -13.80 6.32
CA MET A 165 -0.62 -12.58 5.79
C MET A 165 -0.04 -12.18 4.43
N VAL A 166 1.26 -12.38 4.19
CA VAL A 166 1.88 -12.19 2.87
C VAL A 166 1.22 -13.09 1.82
N TRP A 167 1.07 -14.38 2.09
CA TRP A 167 0.42 -15.31 1.17
C TRP A 167 -1.04 -14.94 0.90
N ILE A 168 -1.78 -14.55 1.94
CA ILE A 168 -3.15 -14.05 1.78
C ILE A 168 -3.16 -12.77 0.93
N ALA A 169 -2.23 -11.84 1.15
CA ALA A 169 -2.13 -10.61 0.36
C ALA A 169 -1.83 -10.90 -1.12
N VAL A 170 -0.95 -11.85 -1.42
CA VAL A 170 -0.66 -12.32 -2.79
C VAL A 170 -1.89 -12.96 -3.43
N LEU A 171 -2.53 -13.90 -2.75
CA LEU A 171 -3.71 -14.60 -3.25
C LEU A 171 -4.86 -13.60 -3.52
N MET A 172 -5.13 -12.71 -2.57
CA MET A 172 -6.11 -11.64 -2.74
C MET A 172 -5.73 -10.71 -3.89
N THR A 173 -4.44 -10.41 -4.08
CA THR A 173 -3.95 -9.58 -5.19
C THR A 173 -4.24 -10.21 -6.54
N ILE A 174 -3.94 -11.49 -6.70
CA ILE A 174 -4.16 -12.23 -7.94
C ILE A 174 -5.66 -12.34 -8.22
N ILE A 175 -6.45 -12.84 -7.25
CA ILE A 175 -7.90 -13.04 -7.42
C ILE A 175 -8.58 -11.72 -7.77
N SER A 176 -8.27 -10.65 -7.04
CA SER A 176 -8.86 -9.34 -7.32
C SER A 176 -8.40 -8.77 -8.65
N GLY A 177 -7.14 -8.96 -9.06
CA GLY A 177 -6.65 -8.57 -10.38
C GLY A 177 -7.45 -9.25 -11.47
N VAL A 178 -7.54 -10.58 -11.42
CA VAL A 178 -8.33 -11.38 -12.38
C VAL A 178 -9.79 -10.95 -12.41
N ASP A 179 -10.43 -10.77 -11.25
CA ASP A 179 -11.82 -10.29 -11.14
C ASP A 179 -12.03 -8.94 -11.83
N TYR A 180 -11.07 -8.01 -11.65
CA TYR A 180 -11.10 -6.70 -12.29
C TYR A 180 -10.99 -6.80 -13.82
N PHE A 181 -10.05 -7.58 -14.33
CA PHE A 181 -9.86 -7.71 -15.77
C PHE A 181 -11.01 -8.46 -16.45
N ILE A 182 -11.57 -9.50 -15.81
CA ILE A 182 -12.71 -10.26 -16.36
C ILE A 182 -13.97 -9.41 -16.41
N LYS A 183 -14.31 -8.70 -15.33
CA LYS A 183 -15.55 -7.88 -15.28
C LYS A 183 -15.51 -6.67 -16.22
N ASN A 184 -14.32 -6.21 -16.58
CA ASN A 184 -14.15 -5.00 -17.39
C ASN A 184 -13.51 -5.29 -18.75
N LYS A 185 -13.65 -6.53 -19.27
CA LYS A 185 -13.17 -6.90 -20.62
C LYS A 185 -13.69 -5.96 -21.71
N GLN A 186 -14.91 -5.47 -21.55
CA GLN A 186 -15.54 -4.52 -22.47
C GLN A 186 -14.70 -3.26 -22.67
N VAL A 187 -14.01 -2.76 -21.64
CA VAL A 187 -13.11 -1.59 -21.74
C VAL A 187 -11.86 -1.89 -22.58
N ILE A 188 -11.44 -3.16 -22.62
CA ILE A 188 -10.25 -3.60 -23.37
C ILE A 188 -10.61 -3.84 -24.84
N GLU A 189 -11.82 -4.31 -25.12
CA GLU A 189 -12.31 -4.59 -26.48
C GLU A 189 -12.68 -3.33 -27.28
N ILE A 190 -13.06 -2.22 -26.62
CA ILE A 190 -13.44 -0.96 -27.29
C ILE A 190 -12.29 -0.37 -28.14
N LYS A 191 -11.04 -0.75 -27.90
CA LYS A 191 -9.87 -0.31 -28.69
C LYS A 191 -9.72 -0.94 -30.08
N GLN A 192 -10.61 -1.83 -30.52
CA GLN A 192 -10.47 -2.50 -31.82
C GLN A 192 -11.24 -1.88 -33.00
N ASN A 193 -11.93 -0.74 -32.82
CA ASN A 193 -12.61 -0.04 -33.92
C ASN A 193 -12.14 1.40 -34.11
#